data_AF-K9YVX5-F1
#
_entry.id   AF-K9YVX5-F1
#
_cell.length_a   1.000
_cell.length_b   1.000
_cell.length_c   1.000
_cell.angle_alpha   90.00
_cell.angle_beta   90.00
_cell.angle_gamma   90.00
#
_symmetry.space_group_name_H-M   'P 1'
#
loop_
_entity.id
_entity.type
_entity.pdbx_description
1 polymer ?
#
loop_
_entity_poly.entity_id
_entity_poly.type
_entity_poly.pdbx_seq_one_letter_code
_entity_poly.pdbx_strand_id
1 'polypeptide(L)' 'MEAIEFTTILQNQTVILPPEYGSQWEGKSVRVLIIDDSQLRETSTEPRPKKPFQAISLNTKGFKFNREQANVR' A
#
# COMPACT_ATOMS: atom_id res chain seq x y z
N MET A 1 23.33 -1.85 0.88
CA MET A 1 22.41 -2.29 1.94
C MET A 1 21.53 -3.36 1.32
N GLU A 2 21.48 -4.54 1.93
CA GLU A 2 20.67 -5.67 1.48
C GLU A 2 19.59 -5.90 2.54
N ALA A 3 18.35 -6.13 2.11
CA ALA A 3 17.22 -6.36 2.99
C ALA A 3 16.54 -7.66 2.58
N ILE A 4 16.16 -8.45 3.58
CA ILE A 4 15.39 -9.68 3.40
C ILE A 4 14.01 -9.46 4.02
N GLU A 5 12.98 -9.91 3.31
CA GLU A 5 11.60 -9.88 3.76
C GLU A 5 11.12 -11.32 3.89
N PHE A 6 10.60 -11.67 5.07
CA PHE A 6 10.03 -12.99 5.32
C PHE A 6 8.93 -12.87 6.36
N THR A 7 7.95 -13.76 6.28
CA THR A 7 6.88 -13.89 7.27
C THR A 7 7.23 -15.02 8.23
N THR A 8 7.13 -14.75 9.52
CA THR A 8 7.30 -15.77 10.56
C THR A 8 6.33 -15.54 11.69
N ILE A 9 6.13 -16.56 12.53
CA ILE A 9 5.33 -16.47 13.73
C ILE A 9 6.27 -16.11 14.88
N LEU A 10 5.93 -15.06 15.63
CA LEU A 10 6.65 -14.72 16.85
C LEU A 10 6.43 -15.82 17.88
N GLN A 11 7.52 -16.49 18.29
CA GLN A 11 7.47 -17.55 19.31
C GLN A 11 8.34 -17.14 20.48
N ASN A 12 7.77 -17.14 21.69
CA ASN A 12 8.50 -16.79 22.92
C ASN A 12 9.27 -15.47 22.81
N GLN A 13 8.64 -14.44 22.23
CA GLN A 13 9.25 -13.12 22.01
C GLN A 13 10.48 -13.14 21.09
N THR A 14 10.69 -14.22 20.34
CA THR A 14 11.82 -14.42 19.43
C THR A 14 11.33 -14.50 17.98
N VAL A 15 11.95 -13.72 17.10
CA VAL A 15 11.79 -13.83 15.65
C VAL A 15 12.83 -14.83 15.15
N ILE A 16 12.38 -15.99 14.66
CA ILE A 16 13.27 -17.02 14.14
C ILE A 16 13.57 -16.72 12.68
N LEU A 17 14.84 -16.51 12.36
CA LEU A 17 15.31 -16.33 10.99
C LEU A 17 15.20 -17.67 10.23
N PRO A 18 14.59 -17.70 9.04
CA PRO A 18 14.56 -18.89 8.22
C PRO A 18 15.97 -19.40 7.88
N PRO A 19 16.20 -20.74 7.90
CA PRO A 19 17.52 -21.33 7.76
C PRO A 19 18.22 -21.01 6.43
N GLU A 20 17.46 -20.72 5.37
CA GLU A 20 17.97 -20.28 4.07
C GLU A 20 18.80 -18.98 4.17
N TYR A 21 18.58 -18.16 5.19
CA TYR A 21 19.31 -16.92 5.42
C TYR A 21 20.42 -17.07 6.48
N GLY A 22 20.46 -18.18 7.23
CA GLY A 22 21.37 -18.36 8.37
C GLY A 22 22.84 -18.14 8.00
N SER A 23 23.34 -18.82 6.95
CA SER A 23 24.75 -18.72 6.56
C SER A 23 25.20 -17.32 6.15
N GLN A 24 24.29 -16.48 5.64
CA GLN A 24 24.62 -15.13 5.16
C GLN A 24 24.58 -14.08 6.29
N TRP A 25 23.78 -14.30 7.32
CA TRP A 25 23.47 -13.29 8.34
C TRP A 25 23.99 -13.62 9.74
N GLU A 26 24.40 -14.86 9.99
CA GLU A 26 25.01 -15.28 11.25
C GLU A 26 26.24 -14.42 11.60
N GLY A 27 26.34 -14.01 12.87
CA GLY A 27 27.46 -13.20 13.39
C GLY A 27 27.49 -11.73 12.91
N LYS A 28 26.51 -11.27 12.13
CA LYS A 28 26.41 -9.87 11.68
C LYS A 28 25.48 -9.06 12.58
N SER A 29 25.76 -7.76 12.73
CA SER A 29 24.81 -6.83 13.31
C SER A 29 23.73 -6.51 12.27
N VAL A 30 22.46 -6.74 12.63
CA VAL A 30 21.30 -6.57 11.75
C VAL A 30 20.33 -5.53 12.30
N ARG A 31 19.61 -4.87 11.40
CA ARG A 31 18.43 -4.05 11.75
C ARG A 31 17.19 -4.78 11.28
N VAL A 32 16.18 -4.85 12.14
CA VAL A 32 14.93 -5.59 11.88
C VAL A 32 13.77 -4.61 11.83
N LEU A 33 12.92 -4.74 10.82
CA LEU A 33 11.62 -4.08 10.75
C LEU A 33 10.55 -5.15 10.93
N ILE A 34 9.68 -4.97 11.93
CA ILE A 34 8.56 -5.89 12.20
C ILE A 34 7.28 -5.20 11.75
N ILE A 35 6.52 -5.88 10.89
CA ILE A 35 5.21 -5.44 10.43
C ILE A 35 4.18 -6.40 11.01
N ASP A 36 3.18 -5.88 11.73
CA ASP A 36 2.09 -6.68 12.27
C ASP A 36 0.92 -6.71 11.28
N ASP A 37 0.75 -7.85 10.62
CA ASP A 37 -0.34 -8.09 9.67
C ASP A 37 -1.70 -8.40 10.35
N SER A 38 -1.77 -8.39 11.70
CA SER A 38 -3.03 -8.66 12.42
C SER A 38 -4.13 -7.65 12.05
N GLN A 39 -3.76 -6.39 11.84
CA GLN A 39 -4.67 -5.29 11.53
C GLN A 39 -5.08 -5.23 10.05
N LEU A 40 -4.40 -5.98 9.16
CA LEU A 40 -4.80 -6.06 7.75
C LEU A 40 -6.08 -6.87 7.55
N ARG A 41 -6.52 -7.63 8.56
CA ARG A 41 -7.72 -8.47 8.49
C ARG A 41 -9.04 -7.75 8.78
N GLU A 42 -9.01 -6.47 9.20
CA GLU A 42 -10.22 -5.77 9.67
C GLU A 42 -10.62 -4.53 8.86
N THR A 43 -10.38 -4.52 7.54
CA THR A 43 -11.03 -3.52 6.66
C THR A 43 -11.63 -4.12 5.39
N SER A 44 -12.24 -5.31 5.45
CA SER A 44 -13.00 -5.81 4.30
C SER A 44 -14.27 -6.61 4.63
N THR A 45 -15.05 -6.21 5.63
CA THR A 45 -16.42 -6.75 5.77
C THR A 45 -17.43 -5.76 6.35
N GLU A 46 -17.31 -4.48 6.01
CA GLU A 46 -18.51 -3.66 5.88
C GLU A 46 -18.64 -3.29 4.40
N PRO A 47 -19.74 -3.65 3.72
CA PRO A 47 -20.03 -3.09 2.43
C PRO A 47 -20.31 -1.60 2.66
N ARG A 48 -19.26 -0.76 2.64
CA ARG A 48 -19.43 0.67 2.41
C ARG A 48 -20.33 0.74 1.18
N PRO A 49 -21.53 1.38 1.26
CA PRO A 49 -22.37 1.49 0.09
C PRO A 49 -21.50 2.15 -0.97
N LYS A 50 -21.21 1.40 -2.05
CA LYS A 50 -20.48 1.94 -3.20
C LYS A 50 -21.34 3.10 -3.65
N LYS A 51 -20.96 4.34 -3.30
CA LYS A 51 -21.60 5.52 -3.85
C LYS A 51 -21.48 5.33 -5.35
N PRO A 52 -22.59 5.15 -6.09
CA PRO A 52 -22.49 5.00 -7.52
C PRO A 52 -21.75 6.24 -8.02
N PHE A 53 -20.70 6.02 -8.81
CA PHE A 53 -20.01 7.11 -9.46
C PHE A 53 -21.06 7.86 -10.27
N GLN A 54 -21.47 9.04 -9.80
CA GLN A 54 -22.47 9.84 -10.49
C GLN A 54 -21.78 10.46 -11.69
N ALA A 55 -21.81 9.74 -12.81
CA ALA A 55 -21.36 10.27 -14.08
C ALA A 55 -22.29 11.43 -14.44
N ILE A 56 -21.79 12.66 -14.34
CA ILE A 56 -22.48 13.83 -14.86
C ILE A 56 -22.19 13.92 -16.35
N SER A 57 -23.22 13.81 -17.19
CA SER A 57 -23.10 14.14 -18.60
C SER A 57 -23.31 15.65 -18.76
N LEU A 58 -22.26 16.36 -19.16
CA LEU A 58 -22.37 17.76 -19.52
C LEU A 58 -22.84 17.85 -20.97
N ASN A 59 -23.94 18.56 -21.23
CA ASN A 59 -24.35 18.87 -22.59
C ASN A 59 -23.43 19.95 -23.17
N THR A 60 -22.38 19.52 -23.86
CA THR A 60 -21.38 20.41 -24.47
C THR A 60 -21.72 20.77 -25.92
N LYS A 61 -22.90 20.41 -26.44
CA LYS A 61 -23.26 20.69 -27.83
C LYS A 61 -23.36 22.20 -28.04
N GLY A 62 -22.41 22.75 -28.80
CA GLY A 62 -22.31 24.19 -29.09
C GLY A 62 -21.32 24.95 -28.23
N PHE A 63 -20.74 24.33 -27.19
CA PHE A 63 -19.64 24.93 -26.46
C PHE A 63 -18.38 24.88 -27.33
N LYS A 64 -17.81 26.06 -27.61
CA LYS A 64 -16.51 26.19 -28.28
C LYS A 64 -15.50 26.66 -27.25
N PHE A 65 -14.37 25.97 -27.19
CA PHE A 65 -13.27 26.34 -26.32
C PHE A 65 -12.73 27.72 -26.72
N ASN A 66 -12.83 28.71 -25.84
CA ASN A 66 -12.23 30.02 -26.04
C ASN A 66 -10.81 30.04 -25.47
N ARG A 67 -9.83 29.88 -26.36
CA ARG A 67 -8.41 29.85 -26.03
C ARG A 67 -7.91 31.16 -25.43
N GLU A 68 -8.50 32.29 -25.79
CA GLU A 68 -8.05 33.60 -25.31
C GLU A 68 -8.44 33.79 -23.85
N GLN A 69 -9.69 33.51 -23.49
CA GLN A 69 -10.17 33.54 -22.11
C GLN A 69 -9.43 32.56 -21.19
N ALA A 70 -9.13 31.34 -21.68
CA ALA A 70 -8.46 30.32 -20.89
C ALA A 70 -6.98 30.64 -20.57
N ASN A 71 -6.35 31.53 -21.34
CA ASN A 71 -4.96 31.93 -21.15
C ASN A 71 -4.81 33.29 -20.45
N VAL A 72 -5.90 33.91 -19.99
CA VAL A 72 -5.83 35.08 -19.12
C VAL A 72 -5.36 34.60 -17.75
N ARG A 73 -4.19 35.08 -17.35
CA ARG A 73 -3.50 34.77 -16.08
C ARG A 73 -3.25 36.07 -15.34
#